data_AF-A0A954SMM6-F1
#
_entry.id   AF-A0A954SMM6-F1
#
_cell.length_a   1.000
_cell.length_b   1.000
_cell.length_c   1.000
_cell.angle_alpha   90.00
_cell.angle_beta   90.00
_cell.angle_gamma   90.00
#
_symmetry.space_group_name_H-M   'P 1'
#
loop_
_entity.id
_entity.type
_entity.pdbx_description
1 polymer ?
#
loop_
_entity_poly.entity_id
_entity_poly.type
_entity_poly.pdbx_seq_one_letter_code
_entity_poly.pdbx_strand_id
1 'polypeptide(L)'
;MSSPVMHRPAMPHPINTSPATTPFVPLYPKEHGAYAILGVPLTAALSIVGITPATALFSVATIAAFLAHEPMLIVMGCRGQRARQSTPRAMRALVFRMTMAVSCGILSFWLSPPLGRAGMLLCLLFATVDVAVAAAGHSRAFAAQLIGISGLTLPSAAVLAIGGISVDVVSQFWLIWFFGRLATTASVRTAIACNKRSMAAAHSYVCDLLLVTSIAACGWGIVTGHLMWL
;
A
#
# COMPACT_ATOMS: atom_id res chain seq x y z
N MET A 1 61.79 21.68 -26.70
CA MET A 1 62.03 21.74 -25.25
C MET A 1 60.85 21.07 -24.57
N SER A 2 61.03 19.81 -24.16
CA SER A 2 59.95 18.96 -23.63
C SER A 2 60.10 18.87 -22.12
N SER A 3 59.12 19.37 -21.36
CA SER A 3 59.17 19.37 -19.90
C SER A 3 58.99 17.95 -19.34
N PRO A 4 59.76 17.55 -18.31
CA PRO A 4 59.65 16.24 -17.70
C PRO A 4 58.40 16.14 -16.83
N VAL A 5 57.60 15.09 -17.03
CA VAL A 5 56.42 14.76 -16.22
C VAL A 5 56.91 14.19 -14.88
N MET A 6 56.69 14.95 -13.82
CA MET A 6 57.05 14.59 -12.45
C MET A 6 56.02 13.59 -11.90
N HIS A 7 56.44 12.33 -11.72
CA HIS A 7 55.58 11.26 -11.20
C HIS A 7 55.36 11.45 -9.69
N ARG A 8 54.13 11.80 -9.29
CA ARG A 8 53.75 11.99 -7.89
C ARG A 8 53.62 10.62 -7.20
N PRO A 9 54.33 10.34 -6.10
CA PRO A 9 54.19 9.07 -5.38
C PRO A 9 52.80 8.98 -4.72
N ALA A 10 52.20 7.79 -4.80
CA ALA A 10 50.88 7.50 -4.23
C ALA A 10 50.94 7.57 -2.69
N MET A 11 50.14 8.44 -2.10
CA MET A 11 49.97 8.51 -0.65
C MET A 11 49.19 7.28 -0.15
N PRO A 12 49.64 6.59 0.92
CA PRO A 12 48.89 5.49 1.51
C PRO A 12 47.55 5.99 2.07
N HIS A 13 46.46 5.33 1.68
CA HIS A 13 45.15 5.63 2.25
C HIS A 13 45.11 5.28 3.74
N PRO A 14 44.67 6.20 4.62
CA PRO A 14 44.50 5.90 6.03
C PRO A 14 43.45 4.80 6.21
N ILE A 15 43.84 3.70 6.85
CA ILE A 15 42.94 2.60 7.21
C ILE A 15 42.01 3.12 8.31
N ASN A 16 40.77 3.42 7.95
CA ASN A 16 39.75 3.85 8.89
C ASN A 16 39.26 2.64 9.70
N THR A 17 39.77 2.47 10.93
CA THR A 17 39.44 1.38 11.87
C THR A 17 38.26 1.71 12.79
N SER A 18 37.35 2.59 12.38
CA SER A 18 36.16 2.87 13.18
C SER A 18 35.30 1.60 13.30
N PRO A 19 34.98 1.12 14.52
CA PRO A 19 34.18 -0.07 14.71
C PRO A 19 32.80 0.13 14.06
N ALA A 20 32.50 -0.71 13.07
CA ALA A 20 31.26 -0.67 12.33
C ALA A 20 30.07 -0.96 13.27
N THR A 21 29.50 0.11 13.83
CA THR A 21 28.20 0.06 14.48
C THR A 21 27.20 -0.32 13.39
N THR A 22 26.72 -1.56 13.42
CA THR A 22 25.74 -2.05 12.44
C THR A 22 24.55 -1.09 12.43
N PRO A 23 24.32 -0.37 11.32
CA PRO A 23 23.29 0.65 11.29
C PRO A 23 21.92 0.02 11.53
N PHE A 24 21.15 0.59 12.44
CA PHE A 24 19.77 0.21 12.70
C PHE A 24 18.98 0.35 11.40
N VAL A 25 18.57 -0.78 10.81
CA VAL A 25 17.71 -0.76 9.62
C VAL A 25 16.26 -0.70 10.09
N PRO A 26 15.55 0.43 9.94
CA PRO A 26 14.16 0.53 10.34
C PRO A 26 13.31 -0.50 9.56
N LEU A 27 12.46 -1.23 10.31
CA LEU A 27 11.56 -2.28 9.80
C LEU A 27 10.19 -1.73 9.36
N TYR A 28 10.12 -0.42 9.06
CA TYR A 28 8.91 0.22 8.57
C TYR A 28 8.87 0.20 7.04
N PRO A 29 7.68 0.06 6.43
CA PRO A 29 7.49 0.27 5.00
C PRO A 29 8.17 1.56 4.55
N LYS A 30 9.10 1.45 3.60
CA LYS A 30 9.85 2.59 3.06
C LYS A 30 8.99 3.46 2.13
N GLU A 31 7.88 2.91 1.66
CA GLU A 31 6.96 3.58 0.76
C GLU A 31 5.98 4.45 1.54
N HIS A 32 6.37 5.71 1.71
CA HIS A 32 5.57 6.72 2.42
C HIS A 32 4.17 6.90 1.79
N GLY A 33 4.04 6.63 0.49
CA GLY A 33 2.77 6.68 -0.23
C GLY A 33 1.74 5.64 0.24
N ALA A 34 2.17 4.45 0.64
CA ALA A 34 1.25 3.37 1.03
C ALA A 34 0.47 3.71 2.31
N TYR A 35 1.08 4.44 3.25
CA TYR A 35 0.37 4.93 4.44
C TYR A 35 -0.77 5.88 4.08
N ALA A 36 -0.57 6.74 3.07
CA ALA A 36 -1.63 7.65 2.62
C ALA A 36 -2.74 6.90 1.85
N ILE A 37 -2.38 5.85 1.10
CA ILE A 37 -3.34 5.02 0.36
C ILE A 37 -4.30 4.32 1.33
N LEU A 38 -3.80 3.78 2.43
CA LEU A 38 -4.63 3.12 3.43
C LEU A 38 -5.26 4.12 4.42
N GLY A 39 -4.45 4.99 5.00
CA GLY A 39 -4.83 5.79 6.15
C GLY A 39 -5.90 6.84 5.84
N VAL A 40 -5.76 7.58 4.73
CA VAL A 40 -6.70 8.66 4.39
C VAL A 40 -8.14 8.12 4.20
N PRO A 41 -8.42 7.16 3.31
CA PRO A 41 -9.78 6.66 3.13
C PRO A 41 -10.30 5.95 4.39
N LEU A 42 -9.43 5.28 5.16
CA LEU A 42 -9.82 4.64 6.42
C LEU A 42 -10.27 5.67 7.46
N THR A 43 -9.54 6.78 7.61
CA THR A 43 -9.95 7.87 8.52
C THR A 43 -11.25 8.51 8.07
N ALA A 44 -11.43 8.75 6.77
CA ALA A 44 -12.68 9.29 6.23
C ALA A 44 -13.87 8.36 6.52
N ALA A 45 -13.71 7.04 6.31
CA ALA A 45 -14.74 6.06 6.61
C ALA A 45 -15.11 6.05 8.11
N LEU A 46 -14.11 6.12 9.00
CA LEU A 46 -14.32 6.23 10.44
C LEU A 46 -15.01 7.54 10.85
N SER A 47 -14.73 8.65 10.16
CA SER A 47 -15.41 9.91 10.41
C SER A 47 -16.88 9.88 9.98
N ILE A 48 -17.23 9.12 8.95
CA ILE A 48 -18.60 8.99 8.45
C ILE A 48 -19.45 8.12 9.38
N VAL A 49 -18.95 6.94 9.75
CA VAL A 49 -19.71 5.94 10.53
C VAL A 49 -19.51 6.09 12.05
N GLY A 50 -18.42 6.72 12.46
CA GLY A 50 -18.02 6.81 13.86
C GLY A 50 -17.16 5.63 14.33
N ILE A 51 -16.61 5.80 15.53
CA ILE A 51 -15.77 4.80 16.20
C ILE A 51 -16.68 3.92 17.06
N THR A 52 -16.94 2.71 16.58
CA THR A 52 -17.61 1.64 17.34
C THR A 52 -16.59 0.56 17.66
N PRO A 53 -16.85 -0.36 18.60
CA PRO A 53 -15.94 -1.47 18.87
C PRO A 53 -15.59 -2.27 17.61
N ALA A 54 -16.58 -2.56 16.74
CA ALA A 54 -16.36 -3.31 15.51
C ALA A 54 -15.47 -2.54 14.51
N THR A 55 -15.76 -1.26 14.25
CA THR A 55 -14.97 -0.44 13.31
C THR A 55 -13.57 -0.13 13.82
N ALA A 56 -13.40 0.08 15.13
CA ALA A 56 -12.10 0.28 15.78
C ALA A 56 -11.23 -0.99 15.69
N LEU A 57 -11.78 -2.15 16.08
CA LEU A 57 -11.06 -3.43 16.02
C LEU A 57 -10.66 -3.79 14.59
N PHE A 58 -11.55 -3.58 13.61
CA PHE A 58 -11.21 -3.85 12.21
C PHE A 58 -10.12 -2.90 11.68
N SER A 59 -10.18 -1.62 12.06
CA SER A 59 -9.17 -0.64 11.68
C SER A 59 -7.80 -0.99 12.25
N VAL A 60 -7.74 -1.37 13.54
CA VAL A 60 -6.51 -1.87 14.18
C VAL A 60 -6.01 -3.12 13.46
N ALA A 61 -6.90 -4.07 13.15
CA ALA A 61 -6.54 -5.29 12.44
C ALA A 61 -5.92 -5.00 11.06
N THR A 62 -6.52 -4.07 10.32
CA THR A 62 -6.06 -3.64 9.00
C THR A 62 -4.70 -2.97 9.07
N ILE A 63 -4.49 -2.04 10.01
CA ILE A 63 -3.19 -1.37 10.20
C ILE A 63 -2.13 -2.39 10.62
N ALA A 64 -2.47 -3.31 11.52
CA ALA A 64 -1.55 -4.37 11.95
C ALA A 64 -1.15 -5.29 10.79
N ALA A 65 -2.11 -5.72 9.96
CA ALA A 65 -1.85 -6.53 8.77
C ALA A 65 -0.98 -5.78 7.74
N PHE A 66 -1.26 -4.50 7.50
CA PHE A 66 -0.44 -3.64 6.64
C PHE A 66 1.01 -3.54 7.15
N LEU A 67 1.19 -3.30 8.45
CA LEU A 67 2.53 -3.26 9.06
C LEU A 67 3.21 -4.64 9.07
N ALA A 68 2.46 -5.74 9.06
CA ALA A 68 3.01 -7.11 9.02
C ALA A 68 3.58 -7.48 7.64
N HIS A 69 3.12 -6.82 6.57
CA HIS A 69 3.50 -7.12 5.19
C HIS A 69 5.02 -7.06 4.94
N GLU A 70 5.70 -6.03 5.45
CA GLU A 70 7.15 -5.87 5.29
C GLU A 70 7.99 -6.95 6.02
N PRO A 71 7.78 -7.20 7.33
CA PRO A 71 8.38 -8.34 8.02
C PRO A 71 8.11 -9.69 7.34
N MET A 72 6.91 -9.88 6.79
CA MET A 72 6.55 -11.09 6.07
C MET A 72 7.44 -11.31 4.84
N LEU A 73 7.62 -10.28 4.01
CA LEU A 73 8.51 -10.36 2.83
C LEU A 73 9.98 -10.58 3.19
N ILE A 74 10.43 -10.07 4.35
CA ILE A 74 11.79 -10.33 4.86
C ILE A 74 11.94 -11.81 5.24
N VAL A 75 10.97 -12.36 5.97
CA VAL A 75 10.97 -13.76 6.41
C VAL A 75 10.85 -14.71 5.21
N MET A 76 10.06 -14.37 4.20
CA MET A 76 9.95 -15.14 2.95
C MET A 76 11.22 -15.08 2.09
N GLY A 77 12.23 -14.30 2.48
CA GLY A 77 13.50 -14.21 1.77
C GLY A 77 13.42 -13.43 0.45
N CYS A 78 12.30 -12.73 0.20
CA CYS A 78 12.09 -11.89 -0.98
C CYS A 78 12.89 -10.57 -0.93
N ARG A 79 13.56 -10.27 0.20
CA ARG A 79 14.48 -9.12 0.35
C ARG A 79 15.94 -9.55 0.49
N GLY A 80 16.83 -8.70 -0.03
CA GLY A 80 18.26 -8.99 -0.16
C GLY A 80 19.00 -9.29 1.15
N GLN A 81 20.21 -9.83 1.03
CA GLN A 81 21.04 -10.41 2.10
C GLN A 81 21.18 -9.54 3.37
N ARG A 82 21.20 -8.20 3.24
CA ARG A 82 21.23 -7.26 4.38
C ARG A 82 19.98 -7.31 5.27
N ALA A 83 18.82 -7.64 4.72
CA ALA A 83 17.57 -7.76 5.49
C ALA A 83 17.49 -9.08 6.27
N ARG A 84 18.21 -10.13 5.85
CA ARG A 84 18.27 -11.42 6.57
C ARG A 84 19.03 -11.31 7.90
N GLN A 85 19.88 -10.31 8.09
CA GLN A 85 20.60 -10.11 9.35
C GLN A 85 19.69 -9.62 10.49
N SER A 86 18.50 -9.09 10.20
CA SER A 86 17.49 -8.68 11.19
C SER A 86 16.36 -9.70 11.39
N THR A 87 16.47 -10.92 10.82
CA THR A 87 15.45 -11.99 10.85
C THR A 87 14.81 -12.24 12.23
N PRO A 88 15.56 -12.41 13.35
CA PRO A 88 14.92 -12.72 14.64
C PRO A 88 14.11 -11.55 15.22
N ARG A 89 14.39 -10.30 14.83
CA ARG A 89 13.57 -9.13 15.18
C ARG A 89 12.37 -9.00 14.25
N ALA A 90 12.57 -9.22 12.94
CA ALA A 90 11.50 -9.23 11.95
C ALA A 90 10.44 -10.31 12.27
N MET A 91 10.87 -11.50 12.68
CA MET A 91 9.97 -12.59 13.05
C MET A 91 9.15 -12.27 14.30
N ARG A 92 9.76 -11.68 15.34
CA ARG A 92 9.02 -11.21 16.52
C ARG A 92 7.98 -10.13 16.18
N ALA A 93 8.37 -9.16 15.36
CA ALA A 93 7.47 -8.11 14.90
C ALA A 93 6.31 -8.69 14.04
N LEU A 94 6.61 -9.67 13.18
CA LEU A 94 5.62 -10.36 12.37
C LEU A 94 4.60 -11.10 13.23
N VAL A 95 5.07 -11.92 14.17
CA VAL A 95 4.19 -12.68 15.08
C VAL A 95 3.29 -11.75 15.86
N PHE A 96 3.85 -10.69 16.47
CA PHE A 96 3.06 -9.72 17.22
C PHE A 96 2.01 -9.01 16.36
N ARG A 97 2.38 -8.54 15.16
CA ARG A 97 1.46 -7.85 14.26
C ARG A 97 0.38 -8.78 13.72
N MET A 98 0.70 -10.04 13.40
CA MET A 98 -0.30 -11.00 12.93
C MET A 98 -1.22 -11.49 14.04
N THR A 99 -0.73 -11.71 15.27
CA THR A 99 -1.62 -12.07 16.39
C THR A 99 -2.58 -10.94 16.70
N MET A 100 -2.13 -9.68 16.65
CA MET A 100 -3.00 -8.52 16.80
C MET A 100 -4.01 -8.41 15.64
N ALA A 101 -3.56 -8.56 14.40
CA ALA A 101 -4.44 -8.52 13.23
C ALA A 101 -5.52 -9.60 13.27
N VAL A 102 -5.14 -10.84 13.60
CA VAL A 102 -6.07 -11.99 13.66
C VAL A 102 -7.03 -11.86 14.84
N SER A 103 -6.55 -11.52 16.04
CA SER A 103 -7.42 -11.42 17.22
C SER A 103 -8.44 -10.28 17.08
N CYS A 104 -8.00 -9.08 16.68
CA CYS A 104 -8.89 -7.95 16.43
C CYS A 104 -9.82 -8.21 15.24
N GLY A 105 -9.32 -8.85 14.17
CA GLY A 105 -10.11 -9.19 12.99
C GLY A 105 -11.24 -10.18 13.30
N ILE A 106 -10.94 -11.26 14.04
CA ILE A 106 -11.94 -12.24 14.49
C ILE A 106 -12.98 -11.56 15.36
N LEU A 107 -12.55 -10.78 16.37
CA LEU A 107 -13.49 -10.14 17.29
C LEU A 107 -14.40 -9.14 16.56
N SER A 108 -13.84 -8.35 15.63
CA SER A 108 -14.63 -7.46 14.78
C SER A 108 -15.62 -8.23 13.91
N PHE A 109 -15.22 -9.37 13.35
CA PHE A 109 -16.08 -10.20 12.49
C PHE A 109 -17.33 -10.67 13.24
N TRP A 110 -17.17 -11.09 14.50
CA TRP A 110 -18.29 -11.49 15.35
C TRP A 110 -19.27 -10.34 15.61
N LEU A 111 -18.74 -9.14 15.86
CA LEU A 111 -19.53 -7.94 16.13
C LEU A 111 -20.17 -7.31 14.87
N SER A 112 -19.71 -7.70 13.68
CA SER A 112 -20.10 -7.05 12.43
C SER A 112 -21.39 -7.60 11.83
N PRO A 113 -22.19 -6.75 11.16
CA PRO A 113 -23.35 -7.20 10.38
C PRO A 113 -22.93 -8.05 9.17
N PRO A 114 -23.87 -8.79 8.52
CA PRO A 114 -23.56 -9.68 7.40
C PRO A 114 -22.80 -9.02 6.25
N LEU A 115 -23.18 -7.78 5.90
CA LEU A 115 -22.51 -7.02 4.84
C LEU A 115 -21.06 -6.66 5.22
N GLY A 116 -20.84 -6.23 6.46
CA GLY A 116 -19.50 -5.97 7.00
C GLY A 116 -18.62 -7.22 6.97
N ARG A 117 -19.17 -8.38 7.38
CA ARG A 117 -18.48 -9.67 7.33
C ARG A 117 -18.05 -10.04 5.90
N ALA A 118 -18.92 -9.87 4.91
CA ALA A 118 -18.58 -10.09 3.51
C ALA A 118 -17.45 -9.16 3.04
N GLY A 119 -17.49 -7.88 3.41
CA GLY A 119 -16.42 -6.92 3.11
C GLY A 119 -15.07 -7.30 3.75
N MET A 120 -15.08 -7.81 4.98
CA MET A 120 -13.86 -8.29 5.66
C MET A 120 -13.28 -9.53 4.97
N LEU A 121 -14.12 -10.48 4.55
CA LEU A 121 -13.68 -11.65 3.78
C LEU A 121 -13.08 -11.25 2.43
N LEU A 122 -13.67 -10.24 1.78
CA LEU A 122 -13.12 -9.69 0.54
C LEU A 122 -11.75 -9.02 0.77
N CYS A 123 -11.58 -8.27 1.88
CA CYS A 123 -10.27 -7.73 2.26
C CYS A 123 -9.23 -8.84 2.46
N LEU A 124 -9.62 -9.92 3.15
CA LEU A 124 -8.75 -11.07 3.39
C LEU A 124 -8.34 -11.74 2.08
N LEU A 125 -9.30 -11.94 1.16
CA LEU A 125 -9.03 -12.49 -0.17
C LEU A 125 -7.98 -11.66 -0.91
N PHE A 126 -8.18 -10.35 -1.02
CA PHE A 126 -7.21 -9.46 -1.69
C PHE A 126 -5.84 -9.48 -1.02
N ALA A 127 -5.78 -9.47 0.32
CA ALA A 127 -4.51 -9.54 1.06
C ALA A 127 -3.77 -10.86 0.78
N THR A 128 -4.49 -12.01 0.73
CA THR A 128 -3.88 -13.30 0.43
C THR A 128 -3.37 -13.39 -1.01
N VAL A 129 -4.12 -12.85 -1.97
CA VAL A 129 -3.72 -12.79 -3.38
C VAL A 129 -2.48 -11.90 -3.55
N ASP A 130 -2.45 -10.73 -2.92
CA ASP A 130 -1.31 -9.81 -2.97
C ASP A 130 -0.03 -10.47 -2.43
N VAL A 131 -0.12 -11.13 -1.27
CA VAL A 131 0.99 -11.89 -0.69
C VAL A 131 1.45 -13.01 -1.61
N ALA A 132 0.52 -13.76 -2.23
CA ALA A 132 0.86 -14.84 -3.15
C ALA A 132 1.58 -14.31 -4.40
N VAL A 133 1.11 -13.21 -4.98
CA VAL A 133 1.75 -12.54 -6.13
C VAL A 133 3.13 -12.00 -5.76
N ALA A 134 3.28 -11.43 -4.57
CA ALA A 134 4.56 -10.94 -4.07
C ALA A 134 5.56 -12.09 -3.84
N ALA A 135 5.10 -13.21 -3.28
CA ALA A 135 5.90 -14.42 -3.08
C ALA A 135 6.37 -15.04 -4.41
N ALA A 136 5.53 -14.96 -5.45
CA ALA A 136 5.87 -15.39 -6.80
C ALA A 136 6.86 -14.45 -7.52
N GLY A 137 7.31 -13.35 -6.90
CA GLY A 137 8.28 -12.41 -7.49
C GLY A 137 7.71 -11.44 -8.53
N HIS A 138 6.39 -11.41 -8.71
CA HIS A 138 5.71 -10.60 -9.73
C HIS A 138 5.39 -9.16 -9.26
N SER A 139 5.99 -8.71 -8.14
CA SER A 139 5.70 -7.42 -7.49
C SER A 139 5.93 -6.17 -8.35
N ARG A 140 6.63 -6.30 -9.49
CA ARG A 140 6.88 -5.19 -10.43
C ARG A 140 5.82 -5.05 -11.53
N ALA A 141 4.95 -6.04 -11.68
CA ALA A 141 3.90 -6.03 -12.69
C ALA A 141 2.84 -4.96 -12.36
N PHE A 142 2.25 -4.35 -13.40
CA PHE A 142 1.15 -3.41 -13.20
C PHE A 142 -0.08 -4.08 -12.57
N ALA A 143 -0.37 -5.34 -12.95
CA ALA A 143 -1.43 -6.13 -12.33
C ALA A 143 -1.23 -6.32 -10.82
N ALA A 144 0.00 -6.59 -10.37
CA ALA A 144 0.31 -6.69 -8.94
C ALA A 144 0.04 -5.38 -8.19
N GLN A 145 0.35 -4.23 -8.82
CA GLN A 145 0.05 -2.93 -8.24
C GLN A 145 -1.45 -2.64 -8.18
N LEU A 146 -2.22 -3.06 -9.19
CA LEU A 146 -3.69 -2.94 -9.15
C LEU A 146 -4.27 -3.72 -7.98
N ILE A 147 -3.78 -4.95 -7.76
CA ILE A 147 -4.19 -5.79 -6.63
C ILE A 147 -3.82 -5.11 -5.31
N GLY A 148 -2.60 -4.60 -5.17
CA GLY A 148 -2.16 -3.88 -3.98
C GLY A 148 -2.98 -2.62 -3.69
N ILE A 149 -3.24 -1.78 -4.69
CA ILE A 149 -4.07 -0.57 -4.54
C ILE A 149 -5.51 -0.95 -4.16
N SER A 150 -6.07 -1.98 -4.80
CA SER A 150 -7.39 -2.50 -4.47
C SER A 150 -7.43 -2.93 -3.01
N GLY A 151 -6.50 -3.80 -2.60
CA GLY A 151 -6.41 -4.34 -1.24
C GLY A 151 -6.15 -3.29 -0.16
N LEU A 152 -5.44 -2.19 -0.47
CA LEU A 152 -5.19 -1.11 0.49
C LEU A 152 -6.36 -0.13 0.63
N THR A 153 -7.21 0.00 -0.40
CA THR A 153 -8.38 0.91 -0.36
C THR A 153 -9.64 0.21 0.14
N LEU A 154 -9.79 -1.10 -0.10
CA LEU A 154 -10.95 -1.91 0.27
C LEU A 154 -11.32 -1.90 1.77
N PRO A 155 -10.37 -1.85 2.73
CA PRO A 155 -10.71 -1.83 4.15
C PRO A 155 -11.57 -0.64 4.56
N SER A 156 -11.42 0.50 3.89
CA SER A 156 -12.26 1.68 4.16
C SER A 156 -13.74 1.43 3.78
N ALA A 157 -13.98 0.71 2.68
CA ALA A 157 -15.32 0.28 2.28
C ALA A 157 -15.90 -0.74 3.25
N ALA A 158 -15.08 -1.69 3.72
CA ALA A 158 -15.49 -2.63 4.75
C ALA A 158 -15.85 -1.94 6.07
N VAL A 159 -15.14 -0.87 6.49
CA VAL A 159 -15.52 -0.05 7.65
C VAL A 159 -16.91 0.58 7.46
N LEU A 160 -17.20 1.12 6.28
CA LEU A 160 -18.53 1.67 5.99
C LEU A 160 -19.62 0.58 6.06
N ALA A 161 -19.35 -0.60 5.50
CA ALA A 161 -20.26 -1.75 5.56
C ALA A 161 -20.48 -2.27 6.99
N ILE A 162 -19.45 -2.28 7.85
CA ILE A 162 -19.56 -2.60 9.28
C ILE A 162 -20.46 -1.57 9.98
N GLY A 163 -20.41 -0.31 9.54
CA GLY A 163 -21.29 0.77 9.98
C GLY A 163 -22.75 0.67 9.57
N GLY A 164 -23.11 -0.31 8.75
CA GLY A 164 -24.47 -0.47 8.23
C GLY A 164 -24.83 0.47 7.07
N ILE A 165 -23.83 1.09 6.43
CA ILE A 165 -24.05 1.88 5.22
C ILE A 165 -24.46 0.96 4.05
N SER A 166 -25.35 1.45 3.18
CA SER A 166 -25.84 0.71 2.02
C SER A 166 -24.73 0.34 1.03
N VAL A 167 -24.94 -0.77 0.30
CA VAL A 167 -23.97 -1.29 -0.67
C VAL A 167 -23.62 -0.26 -1.74
N ASP A 168 -24.59 0.53 -2.18
CA ASP A 168 -24.42 1.54 -3.23
C ASP A 168 -23.38 2.58 -2.79
N VAL A 169 -23.56 3.17 -1.61
CA VAL A 169 -22.65 4.19 -1.05
C VAL A 169 -21.28 3.60 -0.73
N VAL A 170 -21.23 2.38 -0.18
CA VAL A 170 -19.98 1.66 0.10
C VAL A 170 -19.18 1.45 -1.20
N SER A 171 -19.84 1.01 -2.27
CA SER A 171 -19.21 0.75 -3.56
C SER A 171 -18.72 2.03 -4.23
N GLN A 172 -19.52 3.11 -4.21
CA GLN A 172 -19.13 4.41 -4.73
C GLN A 172 -17.91 4.97 -4.00
N PHE A 173 -17.94 4.93 -2.66
CA PHE A 173 -16.83 5.38 -1.83
C PHE A 173 -15.54 4.62 -2.18
N TRP A 174 -15.62 3.29 -2.28
CA TRP A 174 -14.47 2.47 -2.68
C TRP A 174 -13.94 2.84 -4.06
N LEU A 175 -14.82 2.94 -5.06
CA LEU A 175 -14.43 3.25 -6.44
C LEU A 175 -13.76 4.61 -6.55
N ILE A 176 -14.25 5.64 -5.85
CA ILE A 176 -13.64 6.98 -5.84
C ILE A 176 -12.19 6.91 -5.35
N TRP A 177 -11.96 6.26 -4.21
CA TRP A 177 -10.61 6.14 -3.66
C TRP A 177 -9.71 5.23 -4.49
N PHE A 178 -10.25 4.13 -5.01
CA PHE A 178 -9.52 3.20 -5.87
C PHE A 178 -9.07 3.89 -7.17
N PHE A 179 -9.98 4.50 -7.92
CA PHE A 179 -9.66 5.17 -9.19
C PHE A 179 -8.80 6.41 -8.98
N GLY A 180 -9.01 7.16 -7.90
CA GLY A 180 -8.13 8.28 -7.53
C GLY A 180 -6.68 7.81 -7.34
N ARG A 181 -6.48 6.71 -6.59
CA ARG A 181 -5.14 6.14 -6.39
C ARG A 181 -4.57 5.51 -7.66
N LEU A 182 -5.40 4.84 -8.45
CA LEU A 182 -4.99 4.28 -9.72
C LEU A 182 -4.48 5.36 -10.69
N ALA A 183 -5.23 6.45 -10.84
CA ALA A 183 -4.86 7.58 -11.68
C ALA A 183 -3.51 8.17 -11.25
N THR A 184 -3.29 8.38 -9.94
CA THR A 184 -2.00 8.88 -9.44
C THR A 184 -0.84 7.92 -9.72
N THR A 185 -1.02 6.61 -9.50
CA THR A 185 0.02 5.60 -9.79
C THR A 185 0.33 5.52 -11.27
N ALA A 186 -0.68 5.57 -12.13
CA ALA A 186 -0.51 5.57 -13.58
C ALA A 186 0.26 6.82 -14.04
N SER A 187 -0.15 8.01 -13.57
CA SER A 187 0.50 9.30 -13.87
C SER A 187 1.98 9.31 -13.47
N VAL A 188 2.33 8.81 -12.29
CA VAL A 188 3.74 8.74 -11.86
C VAL A 188 4.53 7.74 -12.70
N ARG A 189 3.96 6.57 -13.02
CA ARG A 189 4.66 5.57 -13.85
C ARG A 189 4.92 6.07 -15.25
N THR A 190 3.95 6.75 -15.86
CA THR A 190 4.14 7.34 -17.19
C THR A 190 5.16 8.47 -17.14
N ALA A 191 5.10 9.36 -16.14
CA ALA A 191 6.09 10.42 -15.97
C ALA A 191 7.53 9.86 -15.83
N ILE A 192 7.71 8.81 -15.02
CA ILE A 192 9.01 8.12 -14.89
C ILE A 192 9.43 7.44 -16.19
N ALA A 193 8.49 6.79 -16.90
CA ALA A 193 8.78 6.15 -18.18
C ALA A 193 9.19 7.18 -19.25
N CYS A 194 8.51 8.32 -19.32
CA CYS A 194 8.84 9.44 -20.20
C CYS A 194 10.16 10.11 -19.83
N ASN A 195 10.46 10.27 -18.53
CA ASN A 195 11.73 10.85 -18.12
C ASN A 195 12.92 9.91 -18.41
N LYS A 196 12.68 8.59 -18.43
CA LYS A 196 13.69 7.58 -18.82
C LYS A 196 13.80 7.36 -20.33
N ARG A 197 12.78 7.72 -21.09
CA ARG A 197 12.73 7.59 -22.56
C ARG A 197 12.36 8.96 -23.14
N SER A 198 13.36 9.74 -23.54
CA SER A 198 13.16 10.90 -24.41
C SER A 198 12.04 10.62 -25.44
N MET A 199 11.00 11.45 -25.37
CA MET A 199 9.58 11.35 -25.75
C MET A 199 9.08 10.34 -26.81
N ALA A 200 7.88 9.79 -26.55
CA ALA A 200 6.91 9.37 -27.57
C ALA A 200 5.47 9.75 -27.15
N ALA A 201 4.78 10.55 -27.98
CA ALA A 201 3.49 11.21 -27.72
C ALA A 201 2.30 10.27 -27.41
N ALA A 202 2.40 8.98 -27.74
CA ALA A 202 1.32 8.01 -27.52
C ALA A 202 1.00 7.74 -26.03
N HIS A 203 1.92 8.03 -25.11
CA HIS A 203 1.73 7.73 -23.69
C HIS A 203 0.97 8.80 -22.89
N SER A 204 0.91 10.06 -23.35
CA SER A 204 0.12 11.09 -22.66
C SER A 204 -1.38 10.81 -22.78
N TYR A 205 -1.81 10.29 -23.94
CA TYR A 205 -3.20 9.91 -24.20
C TYR A 205 -3.75 8.87 -23.23
N VAL A 206 -2.92 7.94 -22.74
CA VAL A 206 -3.36 6.92 -21.75
C VAL A 206 -3.58 7.55 -20.37
N CYS A 207 -2.75 8.53 -19.98
CA CYS A 207 -2.95 9.28 -18.75
C CYS A 207 -4.20 10.15 -18.80
N ASP A 208 -4.41 10.84 -19.93
CA ASP A 208 -5.61 11.66 -20.12
C ASP A 208 -6.87 10.77 -20.12
N LEU A 209 -6.83 9.61 -20.77
CA LEU A 209 -7.95 8.66 -20.75
C LEU A 209 -8.25 8.17 -19.32
N LEU A 210 -7.23 7.78 -18.55
CA LEU A 210 -7.41 7.33 -17.17
C LEU A 210 -7.95 8.46 -16.27
N LEU A 211 -7.48 9.68 -16.45
CA LEU A 211 -7.95 10.85 -15.72
C LEU A 211 -9.40 11.18 -16.09
N VAL A 212 -9.75 11.14 -17.37
CA VAL A 212 -11.13 11.32 -17.85
C VAL A 212 -12.05 10.22 -17.31
N THR A 213 -11.63 8.95 -17.31
CA THR A 213 -12.43 7.86 -16.74
C THR A 213 -12.64 8.02 -15.24
N SER A 214 -11.64 8.53 -14.51
CA SER A 214 -11.75 8.82 -13.08
C SER A 214 -12.73 9.97 -12.82
N ILE A 215 -12.64 11.07 -13.58
CA ILE A 215 -13.59 12.20 -13.50
C ILE A 215 -15.01 11.73 -13.84
N ALA A 216 -15.17 10.91 -14.89
CA ALA A 216 -16.46 10.37 -15.29
C ALA A 216 -17.06 9.46 -14.21
N ALA A 217 -16.25 8.59 -13.58
CA ALA A 217 -16.69 7.74 -12.48
C ALA A 217 -17.12 8.58 -11.26
N CYS A 218 -16.37 9.63 -10.92
CA CYS A 218 -16.74 10.58 -9.87
C CYS A 218 -18.04 11.34 -10.20
N GLY A 219 -18.17 11.83 -11.44
CA GLY A 219 -19.36 12.52 -11.92
C GLY A 219 -20.60 11.63 -11.89
N TRP A 220 -20.45 10.37 -12.32
CA TRP A 220 -21.52 9.38 -12.24
C TRP A 220 -21.96 9.11 -10.80
N GLY A 221 -21.02 9.00 -9.87
CA GLY A 221 -21.30 8.87 -8.44
C GLY A 221 -22.09 10.06 -7.88
N ILE A 222 -21.76 11.29 -8.29
CA ILE A 222 -22.46 12.51 -7.85
C ILE A 222 -23.90 12.54 -8.39
N VAL A 223 -24.09 12.25 -9.68
CA VAL A 223 -25.43 12.26 -10.32
C VAL A 223 -26.33 11.18 -9.72
N THR A 224 -25.80 9.96 -9.54
CA THR A 224 -26.57 8.86 -8.95
C THR A 224 -26.84 9.08 -7.47
N GLY A 225 -25.87 9.62 -6.72
CA GLY A 225 -26.06 10.03 -5.33
C GLY A 225 -27.17 11.08 -5.19
N HIS A 226 -27.14 12.15 -6.01
CA HIS A 226 -28.16 13.21 -5.95
C HIS A 226 -29.58 12.70 -6.24
N LEU A 227 -29.72 11.69 -7.09
CA LEU A 227 -31.01 11.06 -7.39
C LEU A 227 -31.54 10.17 -6.25
N MET A 228 -30.70 9.74 -5.31
CA MET A 228 -31.13 8.93 -4.15
C MET A 228 -31.54 9.79 -2.94
N TRP A 229 -31.14 11.07 -2.90
CA TRP A 229 -31.46 12.00 -1.82
C TRP A 229 -32.69 12.89 -2.11
N LEU A 230 -33.27 12.79 -3.32
CA LEU A 230 -34.54 13.42 -3.72
C LEU A 230 -35.67 12.38 -3.69
#